data_AF-A0A2A3D3F6-F1
#
_entry.id   AF-A0A2A3D3F6-F1
#
_cell.length_a   1.000
_cell.length_b   1.000
_cell.length_c   1.000
_cell.angle_alpha   90.00
_cell.angle_beta   90.00
_cell.angle_gamma   90.00
#
_symmetry.space_group_name_H-M   'P 1'
#
loop_
_entity.id
_entity.type
_entity.pdbx_description
1 polymer ?
#
loop_
_entity_poly.entity_id
_entity_poly.type
_entity_poly.pdbx_seq_one_letter_code
_entity_poly.pdbx_strand_id
1 'polypeptide(L)'
;MTADDKTKPRFQSKHRNGNTFIPFELAPQIYGPMTFAELVSDIFERLGEFTRKRRDYYDAKRATSTRWVFGSRIFLAVAGALAFLLTAAAAALQLDPGFAPWSRIALILALVIYAVMGAIAFYERATDRASAYFRYVIAILSMRDLWTKLEFEMLKELEKVRKATDVQAAEAAARDQIFALAEAYCNDLDKITTAEATEWNKEFQTSGGELDEAAKKGIEDVTKRIEDHVKTAQAAAAEAKAAVDALRPGQINLTIKGNFDGEVTVLLDGAEAARSVGKTIALDNVRVGTHRIATRALAAGKQLESARMVDVKAGIQSVELSLD
;
A
#
# COMPACT_ATOMS: atom_id res chain seq x y z
N MET A 1 13.82 58.58 30.03
CA MET A 1 13.10 57.29 30.03
C MET A 1 11.78 57.52 30.75
N THR A 2 10.80 57.98 29.99
CA THR A 2 9.49 58.41 30.48
C THR A 2 8.61 57.21 30.80
N ALA A 3 7.97 57.30 31.96
CA ALA A 3 7.00 56.34 32.45
C ALA A 3 5.67 56.56 31.72
N ASP A 4 5.38 55.76 30.68
CA ASP A 4 4.04 55.75 30.06
C ASP A 4 3.70 54.42 29.36
N ASP A 5 4.00 53.29 30.00
CA ASP A 5 3.66 51.95 29.47
C ASP A 5 2.84 51.10 30.46
N LYS A 6 2.22 51.73 31.47
CA LYS A 6 1.49 51.04 32.55
C LYS A 6 -0.03 51.17 32.50
N THR A 7 -0.58 51.90 31.55
CA THR A 7 -2.04 52.17 31.43
C THR A 7 -2.72 51.42 30.29
N LYS A 8 -2.01 50.60 29.51
CA LYS A 8 -2.65 49.69 28.57
C LYS A 8 -3.32 48.54 29.36
N PRO A 9 -4.64 48.34 29.27
CA PRO A 9 -5.32 47.26 29.97
C PRO A 9 -4.75 45.93 29.51
N ARG A 10 -4.06 45.23 30.42
CA ARG A 10 -3.57 43.87 30.19
C ARG A 10 -4.75 42.92 30.23
N PHE A 11 -4.93 42.18 29.13
CA PHE A 11 -5.92 41.12 28.96
C PHE A 11 -5.95 40.18 30.16
N GLN A 12 -7.13 40.03 30.79
CA GLN A 12 -7.44 38.88 31.63
C GLN A 12 -8.14 37.85 30.75
N SER A 13 -7.47 36.74 30.46
CA SER A 13 -8.00 35.67 29.62
C SER A 13 -8.97 34.79 30.40
N LYS A 14 -10.25 34.79 30.02
CA LYS A 14 -11.10 33.61 30.19
C LYS A 14 -10.99 32.80 28.91
N HIS A 15 -10.20 31.72 28.94
CA HIS A 15 -10.20 30.73 27.86
C HIS A 15 -11.61 30.17 27.71
N ARG A 16 -12.34 30.61 26.66
CA ARG A 16 -13.53 29.94 26.18
C ARG A 16 -13.12 29.00 25.05
N ASN A 17 -13.31 27.71 25.30
CA ASN A 17 -13.50 26.62 24.33
C ASN A 17 -12.43 26.43 23.26
N GLY A 18 -11.47 25.52 23.49
CA GLY A 18 -10.84 24.68 22.46
C GLY A 18 -10.21 25.33 21.22
N ASN A 19 -10.09 26.66 21.16
CA ASN A 19 -9.70 27.39 19.97
C ASN A 19 -8.21 27.72 20.02
N THR A 20 -7.51 27.53 18.90
CA THR A 20 -6.06 27.78 18.74
C THR A 20 -5.71 29.26 18.93
N PHE A 21 -6.69 30.16 18.76
CA PHE A 21 -6.53 31.60 18.86
C PHE A 21 -7.36 32.17 20.01
N ILE A 22 -6.82 33.19 20.68
CA ILE A 22 -7.52 33.94 21.72
C ILE A 22 -8.68 34.70 21.06
N PRO A 23 -9.89 34.72 21.64
CA PRO A 23 -11.00 35.51 21.09
C PRO A 23 -10.68 37.01 21.16
N PHE A 24 -11.12 37.76 20.14
CA PHE A 24 -11.02 39.21 20.15
C PHE A 24 -12.17 39.79 20.97
N GLU A 25 -11.87 40.46 22.09
CA GLU A 25 -12.86 41.12 22.92
C GLU A 25 -12.77 42.63 22.75
N LEU A 26 -13.82 43.21 22.14
CA LEU A 26 -14.07 44.64 22.21
C LEU A 26 -14.67 44.93 23.58
N ALA A 27 -13.99 45.74 24.39
CA ALA A 27 -14.52 46.24 25.64
C ALA A 27 -14.92 47.72 25.45
N PRO A 28 -16.21 48.02 25.17
CA PRO A 28 -16.68 49.38 24.85
C PRO A 28 -16.27 50.43 25.89
N GLN A 29 -16.13 49.99 27.14
CA GLN A 29 -15.75 50.82 28.29
C GLN A 29 -14.34 51.41 28.19
N ILE A 30 -13.45 50.77 27.42
CA ILE A 30 -12.08 51.22 27.15
C ILE A 30 -12.05 52.31 26.08
N TYR A 31 -13.07 52.32 25.20
CA TYR A 31 -13.14 53.15 24.00
C TYR A 31 -13.93 54.44 24.16
N GLY A 32 -14.73 54.55 25.23
CA GLY A 32 -15.50 55.75 25.56
C GLY A 32 -14.69 57.07 25.61
N PRO A 33 -13.49 57.12 26.23
CA PRO A 33 -12.72 58.35 26.32
C PRO A 33 -11.84 58.66 25.08
N MET A 34 -11.72 57.74 24.11
CA MET A 34 -10.88 57.94 22.93
C MET A 34 -11.55 58.87 21.92
N THR A 35 -10.75 59.69 21.22
CA THR A 35 -11.22 60.40 20.03
C THR A 35 -11.62 59.41 18.93
N PHE A 36 -12.42 59.85 17.96
CA PHE A 36 -12.87 58.97 16.88
C PHE A 36 -11.68 58.41 16.07
N ALA A 37 -10.69 59.25 15.77
CA ALA A 37 -9.48 58.83 15.05
C ALA A 37 -8.64 57.81 15.83
N GLU A 38 -8.45 58.03 17.14
CA GLU A 38 -7.74 57.08 18.01
C GLU A 38 -8.47 55.74 18.10
N LEU A 39 -9.80 55.76 18.21
CA LEU A 39 -10.64 54.57 18.23
C LEU A 39 -10.49 53.76 16.94
N VAL A 40 -10.61 54.41 15.77
CA VAL A 40 -10.46 53.73 14.48
C VAL A 40 -9.05 53.15 14.35
N SER A 41 -8.02 53.91 14.73
CA SER A 41 -6.63 53.46 14.67
C SER A 41 -6.36 52.26 15.58
N ASP A 42 -6.80 52.29 16.85
CA ASP A 42 -6.58 51.18 17.80
C ASP A 42 -7.33 49.92 17.35
N ILE A 43 -8.60 50.04 16.92
CA ILE A 43 -9.36 48.89 16.41
C ILE A 43 -8.65 48.29 15.19
N PHE A 44 -8.25 49.12 14.23
CA PHE A 44 -7.61 48.65 13.01
C PHE A 44 -6.24 48.01 13.28
N GLU A 45 -5.43 48.59 14.16
CA GLU A 45 -4.14 48.04 14.57
C GLU A 45 -4.32 46.67 15.22
N ARG A 46 -5.26 46.54 16.18
CA ARG A 46 -5.50 45.28 16.88
C ARG A 46 -6.06 44.20 15.95
N LEU A 47 -7.03 44.54 15.09
CA LEU A 47 -7.54 43.60 14.09
C LEU A 47 -6.44 43.19 13.11
N GLY A 48 -5.54 44.12 12.75
CA GLY A 48 -4.39 43.86 11.91
C GLY A 48 -3.40 42.89 12.55
N GLU A 49 -3.06 43.09 13.83
CA GLU A 49 -2.24 42.13 14.58
C GLU A 49 -2.91 40.76 14.69
N PHE A 50 -4.21 40.74 14.95
CA PHE A 50 -4.99 39.52 15.08
C PHE A 50 -4.96 38.68 13.79
N THR A 51 -5.19 39.35 12.67
CA THR A 51 -5.12 38.78 11.32
C THR A 51 -3.71 38.29 11.00
N ARG A 52 -2.69 39.08 11.35
CA ARG A 52 -1.28 38.74 11.09
C ARG A 52 -0.87 37.48 11.86
N LYS A 53 -1.19 37.39 13.16
CA LYS A 53 -0.90 36.19 13.97
C LYS A 53 -1.52 34.93 13.38
N ARG A 54 -2.76 35.01 12.88
CA ARG A 54 -3.44 33.89 12.22
C ARG A 54 -2.80 33.54 10.88
N ARG A 55 -2.50 34.54 10.06
CA ARG A 55 -1.80 34.34 8.78
C ARG A 55 -0.43 33.69 9.00
N ASP A 56 0.37 34.20 9.92
CA ASP A 56 1.71 33.68 10.23
C ASP A 56 1.64 32.20 10.68
N TYR A 57 0.63 31.83 11.47
CA TYR A 57 0.38 30.44 11.82
C TYR A 57 0.15 29.56 10.58
N TYR A 58 -0.75 29.97 9.68
CA TYR A 58 -1.04 29.21 8.46
C TYR A 58 0.14 29.21 7.47
N ASP A 59 0.91 30.29 7.39
CA ASP A 59 2.12 30.35 6.57
C ASP A 59 3.22 29.41 7.10
N ALA A 60 3.40 29.32 8.43
CA ALA A 60 4.33 28.36 9.03
C ALA A 60 3.92 26.90 8.74
N LYS A 61 2.61 26.60 8.84
CA LYS A 61 2.05 25.29 8.48
C LYS A 61 2.24 24.98 7.00
N ARG A 62 1.93 25.94 6.12
CA ARG A 62 2.16 25.85 4.68
C ARG A 62 3.62 25.57 4.37
N ALA A 63 4.56 26.33 4.93
CA ALA A 63 6.00 26.17 4.69
C ALA A 63 6.50 24.77 5.05
N THR A 64 5.98 24.20 6.13
CA THR A 64 6.29 22.83 6.55
C THR A 64 5.81 21.80 5.53
N SER A 65 4.60 21.97 4.99
CA SER A 65 4.02 21.08 3.98
C SER A 65 4.63 21.26 2.58
N THR A 66 5.09 22.47 2.21
CA THR A 66 5.62 22.79 0.88
C THR A 66 6.71 21.82 0.43
N ARG A 67 7.70 21.56 1.30
CA ARG A 67 8.81 20.65 0.96
C ARG A 67 8.34 19.26 0.62
N TRP A 68 7.36 18.76 1.38
CA TRP A 68 6.79 17.45 1.14
C TRP A 68 6.02 17.42 -0.19
N VAL A 69 5.08 18.34 -0.42
CA VAL A 69 4.20 18.33 -1.59
C VAL A 69 4.96 18.40 -2.91
N PHE A 70 5.99 19.26 -3.00
CA PHE A 70 6.79 19.36 -4.21
C PHE A 70 7.83 18.25 -4.28
N GLY A 71 8.47 17.90 -3.16
CA GLY A 71 9.52 16.89 -3.12
C GLY A 71 9.02 15.48 -3.42
N SER A 72 7.88 15.08 -2.83
CA SER A 72 7.28 13.76 -3.03
C SER A 72 6.87 13.54 -4.48
N ARG A 73 6.25 14.53 -5.13
CA ARG A 73 5.81 14.43 -6.53
C ARG A 73 6.98 14.32 -7.49
N ILE A 74 8.03 15.12 -7.30
CA ILE A 74 9.25 15.03 -8.11
C ILE A 74 9.91 13.66 -7.90
N PHE A 75 10.01 13.21 -6.65
CA PHE A 75 10.55 11.90 -6.34
C PHE A 75 9.75 10.77 -7.00
N LEU A 76 8.43 10.76 -6.85
CA LEU A 76 7.56 9.73 -7.44
C LEU A 76 7.67 9.70 -8.98
N ALA A 77 7.75 10.87 -9.62
CA ALA A 77 7.93 10.95 -11.07
C ALA A 77 9.29 10.37 -11.51
N VAL A 78 10.38 10.75 -10.84
CA VAL A 78 11.73 10.27 -11.16
C VAL A 78 11.88 8.78 -10.85
N ALA A 79 11.41 8.34 -9.69
CA ALA A 79 11.44 6.94 -9.27
C ALA A 79 10.60 6.08 -10.22
N GLY A 80 9.43 6.55 -10.65
CA GLY A 80 8.58 5.85 -11.61
C GLY A 80 9.24 5.68 -12.96
N ALA A 81 9.86 6.75 -13.47
CA ALA A 81 10.63 6.69 -14.72
C ALA A 81 11.80 5.70 -14.61
N LEU A 82 12.54 5.72 -13.49
CA LEU A 82 13.65 4.80 -13.26
C LEU A 82 13.19 3.34 -13.17
N ALA A 83 12.12 3.05 -12.44
CA ALA A 83 11.56 1.70 -12.31
C ALA A 83 11.07 1.17 -13.67
N PHE A 84 10.44 2.03 -14.47
CA PHE A 84 10.02 1.69 -15.82
C PHE A 84 11.22 1.35 -16.72
N LEU A 85 12.27 2.17 -16.70
CA LEU A 85 13.50 1.90 -17.46
C LEU A 85 14.18 0.60 -17.02
N LEU A 86 14.24 0.31 -15.72
CA LEU A 86 14.79 -0.94 -15.20
C LEU A 86 13.96 -2.15 -15.63
N THR A 87 12.64 -2.03 -15.66
CA THR A 87 11.74 -3.09 -16.14
C THR A 87 11.95 -3.36 -17.63
N ALA A 88 12.06 -2.30 -18.44
CA ALA A 88 12.34 -2.40 -19.87
C ALA A 88 13.74 -2.99 -20.13
N ALA A 89 14.75 -2.57 -19.37
CA ALA A 89 16.11 -3.12 -19.44
C ALA A 89 16.13 -4.60 -19.07
N ALA A 90 15.40 -5.00 -18.03
CA ALA A 90 15.30 -6.41 -17.66
C ALA A 90 14.68 -7.26 -18.77
N ALA A 91 13.62 -6.76 -19.41
CA ALA A 91 13.00 -7.45 -20.55
C ALA A 91 13.97 -7.59 -21.73
N ALA A 92 14.75 -6.55 -22.04
CA ALA A 92 15.78 -6.60 -23.08
C ALA A 92 16.90 -7.60 -22.74
N LEU A 93 17.35 -7.63 -21.47
CA LEU A 93 18.40 -8.54 -21.01
C LEU A 93 17.96 -10.01 -20.96
N GLN A 94 16.65 -10.29 -20.94
CA GLN A 94 16.13 -11.68 -21.01
C GLN A 94 16.26 -12.30 -22.40
N LEU A 95 16.52 -11.49 -23.44
CA LEU A 95 16.69 -11.98 -24.82
C LEU A 95 18.00 -12.76 -25.00
N ASP A 96 18.98 -12.57 -24.11
CA ASP A 96 20.25 -13.28 -24.13
C ASP A 96 20.46 -14.07 -22.82
N PRO A 97 20.61 -15.41 -22.88
CA PRO A 97 20.82 -16.27 -21.71
C PRO A 97 22.03 -15.85 -20.85
N GLY A 98 23.05 -15.23 -21.45
CA GLY A 98 24.25 -14.75 -20.75
C GLY A 98 23.96 -13.63 -19.74
N PHE A 99 22.84 -12.93 -19.88
CA PHE A 99 22.44 -11.81 -19.01
C PHE A 99 21.28 -12.15 -18.07
N ALA A 100 20.86 -13.42 -17.98
CA ALA A 100 19.84 -13.90 -17.05
C ALA A 100 20.02 -13.46 -15.57
N PRO A 101 21.23 -13.43 -14.97
CA PRO A 101 21.38 -12.92 -13.60
C PRO A 101 21.14 -11.41 -13.50
N TRP A 102 21.53 -10.65 -14.51
CA TRP A 102 21.38 -9.18 -14.55
C TRP A 102 19.92 -8.76 -14.72
N SER A 103 19.15 -9.48 -15.54
CA SER A 103 17.71 -9.21 -15.69
C SER A 103 16.95 -9.44 -14.37
N ARG A 104 17.31 -10.47 -13.60
CA ARG A 104 16.74 -10.72 -12.26
C ARG A 104 17.06 -9.58 -11.28
N ILE A 105 18.31 -9.11 -11.26
CA ILE A 105 18.72 -7.98 -10.41
C ILE A 105 17.95 -6.72 -10.80
N ALA A 106 17.84 -6.41 -12.09
CA ALA A 106 17.09 -5.25 -12.58
C ALA A 106 15.60 -5.31 -12.18
N LEU A 107 14.96 -6.49 -12.27
CA LEU A 107 13.58 -6.67 -11.82
C LEU A 107 13.42 -6.50 -10.31
N ILE A 108 14.34 -7.04 -9.50
CA ILE A 108 14.31 -6.87 -8.04
C ILE A 108 14.42 -5.39 -7.69
N LEU A 109 15.34 -4.66 -8.32
CA LEU A 109 15.49 -3.22 -8.11
C LEU A 109 14.23 -2.45 -8.53
N ALA A 110 13.64 -2.77 -9.69
CA ALA A 110 12.39 -2.16 -10.12
C ALA A 110 11.25 -2.42 -9.12
N LEU A 111 11.12 -3.65 -8.61
CA LEU A 111 10.12 -4.02 -7.60
C LEU A 111 10.32 -3.26 -6.29
N VAL A 112 11.56 -3.12 -5.82
CA VAL A 112 11.87 -2.33 -4.62
C VAL A 112 11.47 -0.86 -4.82
N ILE A 113 11.78 -0.28 -5.98
CA ILE A 113 11.38 1.11 -6.29
C ILE A 113 9.86 1.24 -6.32
N TYR A 114 9.14 0.33 -6.99
CA TYR A 114 7.68 0.33 -6.99
C TYR A 114 7.09 0.19 -5.59
N ALA A 115 7.68 -0.64 -4.74
CA ALA A 115 7.26 -0.79 -3.35
C ALA A 115 7.46 0.50 -2.55
N VAL A 116 8.61 1.17 -2.70
CA VAL A 116 8.88 2.46 -2.06
C VAL A 116 7.93 3.55 -2.57
N MET A 117 7.67 3.60 -3.88
CA MET A 117 6.67 4.51 -4.46
C MET A 117 5.27 4.25 -3.91
N GLY A 118 4.86 2.98 -3.82
CA GLY A 118 3.60 2.57 -3.23
C GLY A 118 3.50 3.00 -1.77
N ALA A 119 4.56 2.82 -0.98
CA ALA A 119 4.61 3.24 0.41
C ALA A 119 4.52 4.77 0.57
N ILE A 120 5.18 5.54 -0.29
CA ILE A 120 5.10 7.01 -0.28
C ILE A 120 3.70 7.47 -0.68
N ALA A 121 3.13 6.94 -1.76
CA ALA A 121 1.78 7.29 -2.20
C ALA A 121 0.73 6.93 -1.14
N PHE A 122 0.90 5.77 -0.48
CA PHE A 122 0.07 5.36 0.65
C PHE A 122 0.22 6.31 1.84
N TYR A 123 1.45 6.67 2.19
CA TYR A 123 1.71 7.66 3.25
C TYR A 123 1.12 9.03 2.90
N GLU A 124 1.18 9.48 1.65
CA GLU A 124 0.54 10.73 1.21
C GLU A 124 -0.97 10.68 1.42
N ARG A 125 -1.60 9.57 1.03
CA ARG A 125 -3.04 9.34 1.21
C ARG A 125 -3.45 9.27 2.69
N ALA A 126 -2.60 8.66 3.52
CA ALA A 126 -2.85 8.50 4.95
C ALA A 126 -2.61 9.79 5.76
N THR A 127 -1.61 10.60 5.38
CA THR A 127 -1.21 11.80 6.13
C THR A 127 -1.77 13.11 5.56
N ASP A 128 -2.38 13.04 4.37
CA ASP A 128 -3.13 14.12 3.74
C ASP A 128 -2.37 15.46 3.62
N ARG A 129 -1.03 15.37 3.58
CA ARG A 129 -0.13 16.55 3.62
C ARG A 129 -0.30 17.48 2.42
N ALA A 130 -0.68 16.92 1.27
CA ALA A 130 -0.92 17.69 0.05
C ALA A 130 -2.25 18.46 0.10
N SER A 131 -3.32 17.84 0.59
CA SER A 131 -4.59 18.53 0.84
C SER A 131 -4.39 19.65 1.86
N ALA A 132 -3.72 19.34 2.99
CA ALA A 132 -3.43 20.31 4.04
C ALA A 132 -2.72 21.57 3.50
N TYR A 133 -1.73 21.41 2.59
CA TYR A 133 -1.06 22.55 1.96
C TYR A 133 -2.04 23.49 1.24
N PHE A 134 -2.90 22.96 0.37
CA PHE A 134 -3.83 23.78 -0.40
C PHE A 134 -4.89 24.43 0.49
N ARG A 135 -5.34 23.75 1.55
CA ARG A 135 -6.25 24.34 2.54
C ARG A 135 -5.61 25.53 3.26
N TYR A 136 -4.35 25.42 3.68
CA TYR A 136 -3.65 26.55 4.29
C TYR A 136 -3.53 27.73 3.33
N VAL A 137 -3.27 27.48 2.04
CA VAL A 137 -3.27 28.53 1.01
C VAL A 137 -4.65 29.19 0.89
N ILE A 138 -5.73 28.40 0.85
CA ILE A 138 -7.11 28.91 0.79
C ILE A 138 -7.41 29.76 2.02
N ALA A 139 -7.07 29.31 3.22
CA ALA A 139 -7.26 30.07 4.46
C ALA A 139 -6.52 31.41 4.43
N ILE A 140 -5.26 31.43 3.99
CA ILE A 140 -4.46 32.67 3.85
C ILE A 140 -5.12 33.64 2.86
N LEU A 141 -5.60 33.14 1.71
CA LEU A 141 -6.29 33.94 0.70
C LEU A 141 -7.62 34.49 1.23
N SER A 142 -8.44 33.66 1.89
CA SER A 142 -9.69 34.10 2.50
C SER A 142 -9.46 35.16 3.58
N MET A 143 -8.41 35.04 4.40
CA MET A 143 -8.05 36.08 5.38
C MET A 143 -7.63 37.39 4.72
N ARG A 144 -6.89 37.32 3.59
CA ARG A 144 -6.54 38.51 2.80
C ARG A 144 -7.80 39.20 2.27
N ASP A 145 -8.69 38.43 1.67
CA ASP A 145 -9.89 38.97 1.02
C ASP A 145 -10.85 39.55 2.07
N LEU A 146 -11.00 38.90 3.23
CA LEU A 146 -11.73 39.45 4.38
C LEU A 146 -11.11 40.74 4.90
N TRP A 147 -9.78 40.79 5.04
CA TRP A 147 -9.08 41.99 5.49
C TRP A 147 -9.37 43.15 4.54
N THR A 148 -9.15 42.97 3.24
CA THR A 148 -9.45 43.99 2.22
C THR A 148 -10.91 44.45 2.26
N LYS A 149 -11.87 43.53 2.47
CA LYS A 149 -13.28 43.88 2.64
C LYS A 149 -13.50 44.79 3.86
N LEU A 150 -12.88 44.48 4.99
CA LEU A 150 -12.94 45.32 6.19
C LEU A 150 -12.37 46.71 5.91
N GLU A 151 -11.21 46.82 5.26
CA GLU A 151 -10.60 48.11 4.92
C GLU A 151 -11.57 48.99 4.11
N PHE A 152 -12.23 48.40 3.10
CA PHE A 152 -13.21 49.13 2.30
C PHE A 152 -14.43 49.57 3.08
N GLU A 153 -15.01 48.71 3.93
CA GLU A 153 -16.18 49.10 4.74
C GLU A 153 -15.82 50.17 5.78
N MET A 154 -14.64 50.07 6.41
CA MET A 154 -14.15 51.12 7.33
C MET A 154 -13.96 52.45 6.60
N LEU A 155 -13.37 52.44 5.39
CA LEU A 155 -13.20 53.66 4.59
C LEU A 155 -14.53 54.29 4.20
N LYS A 156 -15.57 53.50 3.90
CA LYS A 156 -16.91 54.02 3.63
C LYS A 156 -17.50 54.73 4.85
N GLU A 157 -17.35 54.18 6.05
CA GLU A 157 -17.81 54.83 7.28
C GLU A 157 -17.06 56.13 7.56
N LEU A 158 -15.73 56.13 7.38
CA LEU A 158 -14.92 57.35 7.50
C LEU A 158 -15.33 58.43 6.49
N GLU A 159 -15.66 58.05 5.26
CA GLU A 159 -16.13 58.97 4.23
C GLU A 159 -17.50 59.56 4.56
N LYS A 160 -18.41 58.77 5.15
CA LYS A 160 -19.71 59.27 5.64
C LYS A 160 -19.54 60.34 6.70
N VAL A 161 -18.67 60.10 7.70
CA VAL A 161 -18.36 61.09 8.75
C VAL A 161 -17.77 62.36 8.14
N ARG A 162 -16.83 62.22 7.19
CA ARG A 162 -16.19 63.36 6.51
C ARG A 162 -17.18 64.23 5.74
N LYS A 163 -18.23 63.65 5.15
CA LYS A 163 -19.23 64.37 4.35
C LYS A 163 -20.44 64.86 5.18
N ALA A 164 -20.51 64.51 6.46
CA ALA A 164 -21.66 64.83 7.29
C ALA A 164 -21.74 66.31 7.64
N THR A 165 -22.95 66.86 7.64
CA THR A 165 -23.21 68.24 8.10
C THR A 165 -23.20 68.34 9.63
N ASP A 166 -23.66 67.28 10.31
CA ASP A 166 -23.52 67.11 11.77
C ASP A 166 -22.48 66.02 12.05
N VAL A 167 -21.24 66.46 12.32
CA VAL A 167 -20.10 65.59 12.53
C VAL A 167 -20.24 64.77 13.81
N GLN A 168 -20.81 65.34 14.89
CA GLN A 168 -20.91 64.62 16.17
C GLN A 168 -21.91 63.48 16.10
N ALA A 169 -23.08 63.70 15.50
CA ALA A 169 -24.07 62.65 15.29
C ALA A 169 -23.52 61.56 14.34
N ALA A 170 -22.80 61.95 13.30
CA ALA A 170 -22.18 61.01 12.36
C ALA A 170 -21.06 60.17 13.00
N GLU A 171 -20.21 60.77 13.83
CA GLU A 171 -19.17 60.04 14.59
C GLU A 171 -19.78 59.03 15.55
N ALA A 172 -20.84 59.39 16.28
CA ALA A 172 -21.52 58.46 17.18
C ALA A 172 -22.07 57.24 16.43
N ALA A 173 -22.76 57.45 15.31
CA ALA A 173 -23.27 56.36 14.48
C ALA A 173 -22.13 55.52 13.85
N ALA A 174 -21.04 56.16 13.42
CA ALA A 174 -19.90 55.46 12.85
C ALA A 174 -19.17 54.60 13.89
N ARG A 175 -19.07 55.03 15.15
CA ARG A 175 -18.49 54.21 16.23
C ARG A 175 -19.23 52.88 16.38
N ASP A 176 -20.56 52.93 16.45
CA ASP A 176 -21.38 51.72 16.58
C ASP A 176 -21.19 50.78 15.39
N GLN A 177 -21.12 51.33 14.17
CA GLN A 177 -20.89 50.49 12.98
C GLN A 177 -19.47 49.95 12.88
N ILE A 178 -18.47 50.69 13.30
CA ILE A 178 -17.09 50.21 13.36
C ILE A 178 -16.98 49.04 14.33
N PHE A 179 -17.66 49.09 15.49
CA PHE A 179 -17.72 47.96 16.41
C PHE A 179 -18.42 46.75 15.78
N ALA A 180 -19.56 46.95 15.12
CA ALA A 180 -20.28 45.89 14.45
C ALA A 180 -19.45 45.24 13.31
N LEU A 181 -18.73 46.06 12.53
CA LEU A 181 -17.81 45.58 11.49
C LEU A 181 -16.64 44.78 12.08
N ALA A 182 -16.06 45.27 13.19
CA ALA A 182 -14.97 44.59 13.88
C ALA A 182 -15.43 43.23 14.46
N GLU A 183 -16.61 43.17 15.07
CA GLU A 183 -17.20 41.92 15.59
C GLU A 183 -17.51 40.94 14.45
N ALA A 184 -18.14 41.41 13.37
CA ALA A 184 -18.42 40.60 12.20
C ALA A 184 -17.14 40.03 11.58
N TYR A 185 -16.08 40.86 11.48
CA TYR A 185 -14.78 40.44 10.98
C TYR A 185 -14.15 39.34 11.84
N CYS A 186 -14.20 39.47 13.16
CA CYS A 186 -13.67 38.46 14.07
C CYS A 186 -14.44 37.14 13.96
N ASN A 187 -15.78 37.22 13.88
CA ASN A 187 -16.62 36.04 13.68
C ASN A 187 -16.33 35.35 12.34
N ASP A 188 -16.12 36.11 11.27
CA ASP A 188 -15.79 35.54 9.96
C ASP A 188 -14.37 34.95 9.92
N LEU A 189 -13.40 35.57 10.62
CA LEU A 189 -12.08 34.98 10.83
C LEU A 189 -12.14 33.67 11.62
N ASP A 190 -13.00 33.59 12.65
CA ASP A 190 -13.21 32.36 13.41
C ASP A 190 -13.84 31.27 12.54
N LYS A 191 -14.82 31.64 11.71
CA LYS A 191 -15.43 30.70 10.75
C LYS A 191 -14.40 30.05 9.84
N ILE A 192 -13.42 30.80 9.33
CA ILE A 192 -12.33 30.23 8.50
C ILE A 192 -11.61 29.11 9.28
N THR A 193 -11.24 29.38 10.54
CA THR A 193 -10.51 28.40 11.36
C THR A 193 -11.37 27.18 11.72
N THR A 194 -12.63 27.36 12.08
CA THR A 194 -13.54 26.24 12.39
C THR A 194 -13.93 25.42 11.16
N ALA A 195 -14.09 26.05 10.00
CA ALA A 195 -14.36 25.35 8.75
C ALA A 195 -13.18 24.45 8.37
N GLU A 196 -11.96 24.97 8.49
CA GLU A 196 -10.73 24.20 8.26
C GLU A 196 -10.60 23.02 9.24
N ALA A 197 -10.84 23.23 10.54
CA ALA A 197 -10.80 22.17 11.54
C ALA A 197 -11.86 21.07 11.28
N THR A 198 -13.05 21.45 10.83
CA THR A 198 -14.13 20.51 10.50
C THR A 198 -13.76 19.65 9.29
N GLU A 199 -13.25 20.28 8.24
CA GLU A 199 -12.76 19.59 7.04
C GLU A 199 -11.52 18.73 7.35
N TRP A 200 -10.67 19.13 8.30
CA TRP A 200 -9.55 18.30 8.77
C TRP A 200 -10.03 17.03 9.45
N ASN A 201 -11.01 17.13 10.36
CA ASN A 201 -11.57 15.97 11.05
C ASN A 201 -12.23 14.99 10.06
N LYS A 202 -12.97 15.51 9.07
CA LYS A 202 -13.62 14.69 8.03
C LYS A 202 -12.62 13.93 7.17
N GLU A 203 -11.57 14.61 6.70
CA GLU A 203 -10.53 13.96 5.90
C GLU A 203 -9.70 12.97 6.74
N PHE A 204 -9.37 13.30 7.99
CA PHE A 204 -8.69 12.37 8.89
C PHE A 204 -9.47 11.06 9.08
N GLN A 205 -10.79 11.14 9.30
CA GLN A 205 -11.65 9.96 9.41
C GLN A 205 -11.71 9.16 8.10
N THR A 206 -11.71 9.86 6.96
CA THR A 206 -11.74 9.22 5.63
C THR A 206 -10.43 8.49 5.34
N SER A 207 -9.28 9.15 5.52
CA SER A 207 -7.96 8.55 5.36
C SER A 207 -7.74 7.37 6.31
N GLY A 208 -8.28 7.43 7.53
CA GLY A 208 -8.28 6.29 8.46
C GLY A 208 -9.03 5.08 7.91
N GLY A 209 -10.23 5.28 7.37
CA GLY A 209 -11.01 4.21 6.73
C GLY A 209 -10.33 3.62 5.50
N GLU A 210 -9.74 4.46 4.64
CA GLU A 210 -8.99 4.00 3.46
C GLU A 210 -7.75 3.18 3.83
N LEU A 211 -7.06 3.54 4.92
CA LEU A 211 -5.92 2.80 5.44
C LEU A 211 -6.33 1.42 5.96
N ASP A 212 -7.44 1.32 6.68
CA ASP A 212 -7.99 0.05 7.15
C ASP A 212 -8.42 -0.85 5.99
N GLU A 213 -9.04 -0.30 4.95
CA GLU A 213 -9.42 -1.05 3.75
C GLU A 213 -8.20 -1.55 2.98
N ALA A 214 -7.19 -0.70 2.79
CA ALA A 214 -5.96 -1.09 2.12
C ALA A 214 -5.21 -2.17 2.90
N ALA A 215 -5.18 -2.09 4.23
CA ALA A 215 -4.57 -3.10 5.10
C ALA A 215 -5.31 -4.44 4.98
N LYS A 216 -6.64 -4.45 5.03
CA LYS A 216 -7.46 -5.66 4.83
C LYS A 216 -7.20 -6.29 3.46
N LYS A 217 -7.25 -5.49 2.39
CA LYS A 217 -6.97 -5.98 1.04
C LYS A 217 -5.55 -6.53 0.90
N GLY A 218 -4.56 -5.87 1.50
CA GLY A 218 -3.18 -6.36 1.52
C GLY A 218 -3.05 -7.71 2.20
N ILE A 219 -3.71 -7.90 3.35
CA ILE A 219 -3.75 -9.19 4.07
C ILE A 219 -4.45 -10.26 3.22
N GLU A 220 -5.58 -9.94 2.60
CA GLU A 220 -6.31 -10.85 1.71
C GLU A 220 -5.46 -11.29 0.51
N ASP A 221 -4.81 -10.34 -0.17
CA ASP A 221 -3.96 -10.63 -1.33
C ASP A 221 -2.74 -11.49 -0.96
N VAL A 222 -2.09 -11.21 0.18
CA VAL A 222 -0.97 -12.02 0.69
C VAL A 222 -1.44 -13.41 1.06
N THR A 223 -2.57 -13.53 1.76
CA THR A 223 -3.14 -14.82 2.15
C THR A 223 -3.45 -15.66 0.91
N LYS A 224 -4.10 -15.06 -0.09
CA LYS A 224 -4.41 -15.72 -1.37
C LYS A 224 -3.14 -16.19 -2.11
N ARG A 225 -2.11 -15.35 -2.17
CA ARG A 225 -0.82 -15.76 -2.78
C ARG A 225 -0.16 -16.91 -2.03
N ILE A 226 -0.21 -16.91 -0.70
CA ILE A 226 0.31 -18.03 0.11
C ILE A 226 -0.48 -19.30 -0.19
N GLU A 227 -1.81 -19.23 -0.21
CA GLU A 227 -2.66 -20.38 -0.57
C GLU A 227 -2.37 -20.92 -1.97
N ASP A 228 -2.20 -20.03 -2.95
CA ASP A 228 -1.88 -20.41 -4.33
C ASP A 228 -0.49 -21.08 -4.41
N HIS A 229 0.52 -20.52 -3.72
CA HIS A 229 1.85 -21.15 -3.65
C HIS A 229 1.83 -22.50 -2.93
N VAL A 230 1.04 -22.65 -1.87
CA VAL A 230 0.86 -23.92 -1.17
C VAL A 230 0.22 -24.95 -2.10
N LYS A 231 -0.81 -24.57 -2.88
CA LYS A 231 -1.43 -25.45 -3.88
C LYS A 231 -0.44 -25.87 -4.96
N THR A 232 0.34 -24.94 -5.50
CA THR A 232 1.37 -25.27 -6.50
C THR A 232 2.43 -26.21 -5.91
N ALA A 233 2.88 -25.97 -4.68
CA ALA A 233 3.85 -26.84 -4.01
C ALA A 233 3.27 -28.24 -3.73
N GLN A 234 2.00 -28.33 -3.33
CA GLN A 234 1.30 -29.60 -3.14
C GLN A 234 1.14 -30.37 -4.47
N ALA A 235 0.80 -29.69 -5.56
CA ALA A 235 0.72 -30.30 -6.88
C ALA A 235 2.09 -30.86 -7.33
N ALA A 236 3.15 -30.06 -7.19
CA ALA A 236 4.51 -30.49 -7.49
C ALA A 236 4.96 -31.68 -6.63
N ALA A 237 4.60 -31.70 -5.33
CA ALA A 237 4.88 -32.81 -4.44
C ALA A 237 4.11 -34.08 -4.82
N ALA A 238 2.85 -33.95 -5.25
CA ALA A 238 2.04 -35.06 -5.73
C ALA A 238 2.59 -35.64 -7.04
N GLU A 239 3.02 -34.79 -7.98
CA GLU A 239 3.68 -35.22 -9.22
C GLU A 239 5.02 -35.93 -8.94
N ALA A 240 5.84 -35.39 -8.03
CA ALA A 240 7.07 -36.02 -7.61
C ALA A 240 6.81 -37.40 -6.98
N LYS A 241 5.79 -37.52 -6.13
CA LYS A 241 5.40 -38.80 -5.54
C LYS A 241 4.89 -39.78 -6.60
N ALA A 242 4.08 -39.32 -7.55
CA ALA A 242 3.58 -40.16 -8.64
C ALA A 242 4.74 -40.65 -9.54
N ALA A 243 5.73 -39.80 -9.81
CA ALA A 243 6.94 -40.19 -10.54
C ALA A 243 7.77 -41.24 -9.77
N VAL A 244 7.89 -41.11 -8.45
CA VAL A 244 8.56 -42.11 -7.60
C VAL A 244 7.78 -43.42 -7.55
N ASP A 245 6.45 -43.36 -7.40
CA ASP A 245 5.60 -44.55 -7.36
C ASP A 245 5.61 -45.30 -8.71
N ALA A 246 5.74 -44.60 -9.84
CA ALA A 246 5.93 -45.20 -11.17
C ALA A 246 7.28 -45.92 -11.34
N LEU A 247 8.27 -45.63 -10.48
CA LEU A 247 9.58 -46.29 -10.48
C LEU A 247 9.66 -47.47 -9.48
N ARG A 248 8.60 -47.79 -8.74
CA ARG A 248 8.58 -48.95 -7.84
C ARG A 248 8.73 -50.24 -8.66
N PRO A 249 9.63 -51.16 -8.27
CA PRO A 249 9.81 -52.40 -9.01
C PRO A 249 8.56 -53.29 -8.98
N GLY A 250 8.36 -54.06 -10.04
CA GLY A 250 7.35 -55.10 -10.15
C GLY A 250 7.80 -56.41 -9.52
N GLN A 251 6.84 -57.26 -9.18
CA GLN A 251 7.03 -58.64 -8.77
C GLN A 251 6.26 -59.54 -9.75
N ILE A 252 6.89 -60.61 -10.23
CA ILE A 252 6.29 -61.50 -11.22
C ILE A 252 6.16 -62.90 -10.63
N ASN A 253 4.93 -63.37 -10.50
CA ASN A 253 4.60 -64.77 -10.24
C ASN A 253 4.51 -65.50 -11.58
N LEU A 254 5.60 -66.16 -11.97
CA LEU A 254 5.67 -66.95 -13.18
C LEU A 254 5.12 -68.35 -12.93
N THR A 255 4.15 -68.77 -13.73
CA THR A 255 3.63 -70.14 -13.74
C THR A 255 3.97 -70.82 -15.07
N ILE A 256 4.58 -71.99 -14.97
CA ILE A 256 5.11 -72.75 -16.10
C ILE A 256 4.18 -73.93 -16.36
N LYS A 257 3.53 -73.93 -17.53
CA LYS A 257 2.66 -75.01 -18.02
C LYS A 257 3.48 -75.94 -18.90
N GLY A 258 3.17 -77.24 -18.87
CA GLY A 258 3.93 -78.28 -19.58
C GLY A 258 4.59 -79.27 -18.63
N ASN A 259 5.17 -80.32 -19.21
CA ASN A 259 5.94 -81.34 -18.49
C ASN A 259 7.41 -81.22 -18.85
N PHE A 260 8.26 -81.19 -17.84
CA PHE A 260 9.70 -81.10 -17.98
C PHE A 260 10.34 -81.96 -16.89
N ASP A 261 11.55 -82.42 -17.17
CA ASP A 261 12.37 -83.23 -16.30
C ASP A 261 13.37 -82.32 -15.55
N GLY A 262 13.43 -82.44 -14.23
CA GLY A 262 14.42 -81.73 -13.41
C GLY A 262 14.12 -80.24 -13.20
N GLU A 263 15.15 -79.40 -13.35
CA GLU A 263 15.09 -77.96 -13.08
C GLU A 263 14.74 -77.15 -14.33
N VAL A 264 13.94 -76.10 -14.13
CA VAL A 264 13.70 -75.05 -15.12
C VAL A 264 14.52 -73.81 -14.77
N THR A 265 15.20 -73.28 -15.77
CA THR A 265 15.96 -72.02 -15.69
C THR A 265 15.12 -70.89 -16.26
N VAL A 266 14.90 -69.84 -15.48
CA VAL A 266 14.19 -68.63 -15.89
C VAL A 266 15.20 -67.55 -16.24
N LEU A 267 15.05 -66.98 -17.43
CA LEU A 267 15.87 -65.91 -17.96
C LEU A 267 15.03 -64.63 -18.05
N LEU A 268 15.56 -63.54 -17.50
CA LEU A 268 15.02 -62.19 -17.66
C LEU A 268 16.01 -61.41 -18.53
N ASP A 269 15.55 -60.93 -19.70
CA ASP A 269 16.35 -60.26 -20.71
C ASP A 269 17.64 -61.01 -21.10
N GLY A 270 17.59 -62.34 -21.03
CA GLY A 270 18.71 -63.22 -21.37
C GLY A 270 19.69 -63.51 -20.24
N ALA A 271 19.54 -62.89 -19.06
CA ALA A 271 20.28 -63.24 -17.84
C ALA A 271 19.52 -64.23 -16.97
N GLU A 272 20.21 -65.17 -16.32
CA GLU A 272 19.58 -66.11 -15.38
C GLU A 272 19.04 -65.36 -14.17
N ALA A 273 17.71 -65.36 -14.02
CA ALA A 273 17.00 -64.65 -12.97
C ALA A 273 16.60 -65.59 -11.82
N ALA A 274 16.28 -66.85 -12.13
CA ALA A 274 15.95 -67.86 -11.13
C ALA A 274 16.10 -69.27 -11.71
N ARG A 275 16.24 -70.26 -10.83
CA ARG A 275 16.18 -71.68 -11.16
C ARG A 275 15.33 -72.42 -10.14
N SER A 276 14.47 -73.32 -10.60
CA SER A 276 13.55 -74.03 -9.71
C SER A 276 13.17 -75.40 -10.25
N VAL A 277 12.80 -76.31 -9.36
CA VAL A 277 12.17 -77.60 -9.69
C VAL A 277 10.63 -77.46 -9.72
N GLY A 278 10.10 -76.35 -9.19
CA GLY A 278 8.67 -76.07 -9.13
C GLY A 278 8.12 -75.40 -10.39
N LYS A 279 6.82 -75.57 -10.64
CA LYS A 279 6.09 -74.92 -11.75
C LYS A 279 5.71 -73.46 -11.48
N THR A 280 5.96 -72.94 -10.29
CA THR A 280 5.67 -71.55 -9.92
C THR A 280 6.92 -70.90 -9.32
N ILE A 281 7.29 -69.74 -9.83
CA ILE A 281 8.52 -69.03 -9.48
C ILE A 281 8.20 -67.55 -9.30
N ALA A 282 8.63 -66.96 -8.18
CA ALA A 282 8.54 -65.52 -7.97
C ALA A 282 9.84 -64.86 -8.46
N LEU A 283 9.72 -63.84 -9.30
CA LEU A 283 10.80 -62.92 -9.66
C LEU A 283 10.56 -61.61 -8.93
N ASP A 284 11.42 -61.31 -7.97
CA ASP A 284 11.35 -60.07 -7.18
C ASP A 284 12.18 -58.95 -7.80
N ASN A 285 11.82 -57.71 -7.49
CA ASN A 285 12.53 -56.50 -7.88
C ASN A 285 12.76 -56.34 -9.40
N VAL A 286 11.81 -56.76 -10.23
CA VAL A 286 11.88 -56.57 -11.68
C VAL A 286 11.62 -55.11 -12.02
N ARG A 287 12.47 -54.50 -12.85
CA ARG A 287 12.28 -53.11 -13.28
C ARG A 287 10.96 -52.97 -14.04
N VAL A 288 10.30 -51.82 -13.90
CA VAL A 288 9.09 -51.53 -14.69
C VAL A 288 9.48 -51.29 -16.15
N GLY A 289 8.72 -51.87 -17.08
CA GLY A 289 8.91 -51.76 -18.52
C GLY A 289 8.79 -53.09 -19.24
N THR A 290 9.07 -53.06 -20.54
CA THR A 290 8.97 -54.24 -21.40
C THR A 290 10.19 -55.13 -21.23
N HIS A 291 9.98 -56.32 -20.65
CA HIS A 291 11.01 -57.32 -20.41
C HIS A 291 10.73 -58.61 -21.20
N ARG A 292 11.79 -59.30 -21.63
CA ARG A 292 11.70 -60.64 -22.22
C ARG A 292 11.90 -61.67 -21.13
N ILE A 293 10.85 -62.45 -20.85
CA ILE A 293 10.92 -63.59 -19.92
C ILE A 293 11.02 -64.86 -20.75
N ALA A 294 12.04 -65.67 -20.49
CA ALA A 294 12.19 -66.98 -21.13
C ALA A 294 12.39 -68.08 -20.09
N THR A 295 11.87 -69.27 -20.37
CA THR A 295 12.03 -70.47 -19.54
C THR A 295 12.70 -71.54 -20.36
N ARG A 296 13.76 -72.16 -19.81
CA ARG A 296 14.48 -73.27 -20.41
C ARG A 296 14.44 -74.48 -19.50
N ALA A 297 14.01 -75.63 -20.02
CA ALA A 297 14.00 -76.89 -19.30
C ALA A 297 14.38 -78.04 -20.23
N LEU A 298 14.59 -79.24 -19.68
CA LEU A 298 14.78 -80.47 -20.45
C LEU A 298 13.50 -81.31 -20.36
N ALA A 299 13.12 -81.99 -21.44
CA ALA A 299 12.08 -83.01 -21.41
C ALA A 299 12.48 -84.15 -22.35
N ALA A 300 12.52 -85.38 -21.84
CA ALA A 300 12.94 -86.57 -22.59
C ALA A 300 14.28 -86.40 -23.34
N GLY A 301 15.23 -85.69 -22.72
CA GLY A 301 16.56 -85.42 -23.28
C GLY A 301 16.63 -84.31 -24.34
N LYS A 302 15.53 -83.61 -24.63
CA LYS A 302 15.48 -82.43 -25.52
C LYS A 302 15.32 -81.15 -24.72
N GLN A 303 15.95 -80.06 -25.16
CA GLN A 303 15.79 -78.74 -24.56
C GLN A 303 14.50 -78.08 -25.05
N LEU A 304 13.65 -77.69 -24.12
CA LEU A 304 12.44 -76.88 -24.35
C LEU A 304 12.76 -75.43 -23.98
N GLU A 305 12.35 -74.48 -24.84
CA GLU A 305 12.47 -73.05 -24.56
C GLU A 305 11.16 -72.34 -24.96
N SER A 306 10.64 -71.51 -24.05
CA SER A 306 9.50 -70.64 -24.30
C SER A 306 9.85 -69.23 -23.86
N ALA A 307 9.48 -68.22 -24.65
CA ALA A 307 9.79 -66.83 -24.34
C ALA A 307 8.62 -65.91 -24.68
N ARG A 308 8.39 -64.90 -23.83
CA ARG A 308 7.33 -63.90 -24.00
C ARG A 308 7.82 -62.52 -23.59
N MET A 309 7.40 -61.51 -24.34
CA MET A 309 7.52 -60.10 -23.93
C MET A 309 6.40 -59.76 -22.96
N VAL A 310 6.77 -59.25 -21.79
CA VAL A 310 5.84 -58.84 -20.73
C VAL A 310 6.11 -57.38 -20.37
N ASP A 311 5.06 -56.57 -20.38
CA ASP A 311 5.11 -55.20 -19.86
C ASP A 311 4.92 -55.24 -18.34
N VAL A 312 6.04 -55.19 -17.62
CA VAL A 312 6.09 -55.29 -16.16
C VAL A 312 5.67 -53.94 -15.58
N LYS A 313 4.60 -53.94 -14.79
CA LYS A 313 4.09 -52.77 -14.07
C LYS A 313 4.49 -52.87 -12.60
N ALA A 314 4.47 -51.74 -11.90
CA ALA A 314 4.66 -51.72 -10.45
C ALA A 314 3.59 -52.61 -9.76
N GLY A 315 4.01 -53.40 -8.76
CA GLY A 315 3.17 -54.36 -8.04
C GLY A 315 3.30 -55.81 -8.51
N ILE A 316 2.40 -56.69 -8.04
CA ILE A 316 2.44 -58.13 -8.32
C ILE A 316 1.68 -58.44 -9.62
N GLN A 317 2.33 -59.15 -10.53
CA GLN A 317 1.75 -59.65 -11.78
C GLN A 317 1.89 -61.16 -11.86
N SER A 318 0.92 -61.82 -12.50
CA SER A 318 1.01 -63.25 -12.80
C SER A 318 1.24 -63.43 -14.30
N VAL A 319 2.26 -64.20 -14.66
CA VAL A 319 2.61 -64.51 -16.04
C VAL A 319 2.59 -66.01 -16.21
N GLU A 320 2.00 -66.48 -17.30
CA GLU A 320 2.02 -67.89 -17.65
C GLU A 320 2.85 -68.10 -18.92
N LEU A 321 3.71 -69.11 -18.89
CA LEU A 321 4.48 -69.59 -20.04
C LEU A 321 4.22 -71.09 -20.20
N SER A 322 3.89 -71.51 -21.43
CA SER A 322 3.80 -72.92 -21.79
C SER A 322 5.11 -73.39 -22.41
N LEU A 323 5.66 -74.48 -21.88
CA LEU A 323 6.76 -75.23 -22.47
C LEU A 323 6.15 -76.34 -23.34
N ASP A 324 6.28 -76.17 -24.65
CA ASP A 324 5.87 -77.14 -25.68
C ASP A 324 7.10 -77.74 -26.38
#